data_AF-A0A428MZB0-F1
#
_entry.id   AF-A0A428MZB0-F1
#
_cell.length_a   1.000
_cell.length_b   1.000
_cell.length_c   1.000
_cell.angle_alpha   90.00
_cell.angle_beta   90.00
_cell.angle_gamma   90.00
#
_symmetry.space_group_name_H-M   'P 1'
#
loop_
_entity.id
_entity.type
_entity.pdbx_description
1 polymer ?
#
loop_
_entity_poly.entity_id
_entity_poly.type
_entity_poly.pdbx_seq_one_letter_code
_entity_poly.pdbx_strand_id
1 'polypeptide(L)'
;MYLYHFFGKSESAEKVRKVMENGLHSKTVSMFLGCGGGGGLFPDIINRIKNGDIDEYLDFEEAVKVKFSPYNFKKYVRFPIFTKQIYVFDKEITTDLFTYIENEYVEEMDGRGFIEPGFPSKEELMQKYWESRMHLDDYLDLDKKPYQDPEILVFESIPISLYQVFK
;
A
#
# COMPACT_ATOMS: atom_id res chain seq x y z
N MET A 1 12.06 12.01 -9.98
CA MET A 1 11.98 10.60 -9.55
C MET A 1 10.67 9.99 -10.04
N TYR A 2 10.62 8.68 -10.24
CA TYR A 2 9.42 7.96 -10.72
C TYR A 2 8.92 6.96 -9.69
N LEU A 3 7.61 6.74 -9.67
CA LEU A 3 6.94 5.68 -8.92
C LEU A 3 6.41 4.63 -9.88
N TYR A 4 6.34 3.40 -9.40
CA TYR A 4 6.03 2.22 -10.19
C TYR A 4 4.88 1.45 -9.54
N HIS A 5 3.93 1.00 -10.36
CA HIS A 5 2.93 0.01 -9.99
C HIS A 5 3.08 -1.19 -10.92
N PHE A 6 3.53 -2.33 -10.38
CA PHE A 6 3.75 -3.56 -11.15
C PHE A 6 2.56 -4.50 -11.09
N PHE A 7 2.49 -5.36 -12.10
CA PHE A 7 1.47 -6.39 -12.25
C PHE A 7 2.12 -7.76 -12.03
N GLY A 8 1.43 -8.63 -11.29
CA GLY A 8 1.87 -10.00 -11.05
C GLY A 8 1.97 -10.81 -12.34
N LYS A 9 2.66 -11.96 -12.29
CA LYS A 9 2.81 -12.84 -13.48
C LYS A 9 1.46 -13.33 -14.03
N SER A 10 0.50 -13.59 -13.15
CA SER A 10 -0.84 -14.09 -13.47
C SER A 10 -1.84 -12.98 -13.87
N GLU A 11 -1.42 -11.72 -13.86
CA GLU A 11 -2.29 -10.61 -14.28
C GLU A 11 -2.58 -10.65 -15.77
N SER A 12 -3.88 -10.56 -16.09
CA SER A 12 -4.39 -10.61 -17.45
C SER A 12 -3.96 -9.36 -18.24
N ALA A 13 -3.78 -9.51 -19.56
CA ALA A 13 -3.55 -8.36 -20.43
C ALA A 13 -4.73 -7.35 -20.38
N GLU A 14 -5.95 -7.85 -20.13
CA GLU A 14 -7.15 -7.05 -19.97
C GLU A 14 -7.09 -6.13 -18.74
N LYS A 15 -6.56 -6.60 -17.60
CA LYS A 15 -6.38 -5.75 -16.42
C LYS A 15 -5.39 -4.61 -16.71
N VAL A 16 -4.28 -4.92 -17.39
CA VAL A 16 -3.31 -3.90 -17.80
C VAL A 16 -3.97 -2.90 -18.76
N ARG A 17 -4.77 -3.37 -19.73
CA ARG A 17 -5.52 -2.52 -20.65
C ARG A 17 -6.46 -1.57 -19.90
N LYS A 18 -7.20 -2.07 -18.89
CA LYS A 18 -8.08 -1.23 -18.06
C LYS A 18 -7.33 -0.10 -17.34
N VAL A 19 -6.12 -0.35 -16.84
CA VAL A 19 -5.28 0.70 -16.26
C VAL A 19 -4.88 1.72 -17.33
N MET A 20 -4.49 1.24 -18.52
CA MET A 20 -4.12 2.11 -19.64
C MET A 20 -5.30 2.94 -20.19
N GLU A 21 -6.55 2.52 -19.96
CA GLU A 21 -7.77 3.17 -20.45
C GLU A 21 -8.47 4.05 -19.42
N ASN A 22 -8.36 3.71 -18.12
CA ASN A 22 -9.11 4.39 -17.06
C ASN A 22 -8.21 5.04 -15.99
N GLY A 23 -6.91 4.84 -16.08
CA GLY A 23 -5.98 5.25 -15.05
C GLY A 23 -5.85 4.21 -13.94
N LEU A 24 -5.10 4.58 -12.90
CA LEU A 24 -4.69 3.68 -11.83
C LEU A 24 -5.30 4.22 -10.55
N HIS A 25 -6.20 3.43 -9.99
CA HIS A 25 -6.96 3.74 -8.79
C HIS A 25 -7.40 2.41 -8.18
N SER A 26 -7.99 2.44 -6.99
CA SER A 26 -8.46 1.28 -6.20
C SER A 26 -9.10 0.14 -7.01
N LYS A 27 -9.88 0.45 -8.05
CA LYS A 27 -10.60 -0.56 -8.86
C LYS A 27 -9.77 -1.15 -10.00
N THR A 28 -8.71 -0.44 -10.43
CA THR A 28 -7.84 -0.85 -11.54
C THR A 28 -6.47 -1.34 -11.09
N VAL A 29 -6.10 -1.17 -9.81
CA VAL A 29 -4.85 -1.69 -9.25
C VAL A 29 -4.66 -3.19 -9.52
N SER A 30 -3.41 -3.60 -9.64
CA SER A 30 -3.06 -5.00 -9.73
C SER A 30 -3.44 -5.75 -8.45
N MET A 31 -3.80 -7.01 -8.57
CA MET A 31 -4.03 -7.91 -7.44
C MET A 31 -2.75 -8.20 -6.66
N PHE A 32 -1.58 -8.01 -7.29
CA PHE A 32 -0.30 -8.36 -6.68
C PHE A 32 0.22 -7.26 -5.74
N LEU A 33 0.03 -5.99 -6.08
CA LEU A 33 0.30 -4.87 -5.17
C LEU A 33 -0.92 -4.52 -4.31
N GLY A 34 -2.12 -4.64 -4.86
CA GLY A 34 -3.36 -4.28 -4.19
C GLY A 34 -3.56 -2.77 -4.00
N CYS A 35 -4.54 -2.45 -3.16
CA CYS A 35 -4.86 -1.14 -2.64
C CYS A 35 -4.76 -1.15 -1.10
N GLY A 36 -4.74 0.03 -0.48
CA GLY A 36 -4.88 0.21 0.97
C GLY A 36 -3.69 -0.13 1.86
N GLY A 37 -2.78 -1.00 1.44
CA GLY A 37 -1.61 -1.35 2.26
C GLY A 37 -1.99 -1.87 3.65
N GLY A 38 -1.15 -1.63 4.66
CA GLY A 38 -1.45 -2.01 6.05
C GLY A 38 -2.71 -1.36 6.61
N GLY A 39 -2.97 -0.09 6.26
CA GLY A 39 -4.15 0.64 6.73
C GLY A 39 -5.48 0.06 6.23
N GLY A 40 -5.46 -0.59 5.07
CA GLY A 40 -6.63 -1.26 4.49
C GLY A 40 -6.96 -2.62 5.09
N LEU A 41 -6.11 -3.19 5.96
CA LEU A 41 -6.35 -4.52 6.54
C LEU A 41 -7.44 -4.53 7.61
N PHE A 42 -7.53 -3.47 8.42
CA PHE A 42 -8.51 -3.33 9.50
C PHE A 42 -9.18 -1.94 9.47
N PRO A 43 -10.09 -1.70 8.51
CA PRO A 43 -10.65 -0.37 8.24
C PRO A 43 -11.36 0.25 9.45
N ASP A 44 -12.08 -0.56 10.24
CA ASP A 44 -12.76 -0.06 11.44
C ASP A 44 -11.78 0.47 12.49
N ILE A 45 -10.59 -0.12 12.60
CA ILE A 45 -9.58 0.29 13.56
C ILE A 45 -8.91 1.58 13.09
N ILE A 46 -8.46 1.63 11.82
CA ILE A 46 -7.77 2.82 11.30
C ILE A 46 -8.69 4.04 11.27
N ASN A 47 -9.98 3.86 10.96
CA ASN A 47 -10.94 4.94 10.93
C ASN A 47 -11.19 5.54 12.32
N ARG A 48 -11.09 4.74 13.39
CA ARG A 48 -11.13 5.25 14.76
C ARG A 48 -9.85 6.00 15.13
N ILE A 49 -8.69 5.48 14.73
CA ILE A 49 -7.38 6.07 15.03
C ILE A 49 -7.22 7.44 14.36
N LYS A 50 -7.61 7.56 13.08
CA LYS A 50 -7.42 8.79 12.31
C LYS A 50 -8.40 9.92 12.67
N ASN A 51 -9.49 9.62 13.38
CA ASN A 51 -10.58 10.57 13.61
C ASN A 51 -10.08 11.80 14.41
N GLY A 52 -10.19 12.99 13.81
CA GLY A 52 -9.70 14.25 14.37
C GLY A 52 -8.22 14.53 14.13
N ASP A 53 -7.50 13.68 13.38
CA ASP A 53 -6.14 13.94 12.91
C ASP A 53 -6.14 14.86 11.68
N ILE A 54 -5.05 15.59 11.46
CA ILE A 54 -4.90 16.48 10.29
C ILE A 54 -4.95 15.72 8.95
N ASP A 55 -4.58 14.44 8.97
CA ASP A 55 -4.57 13.54 7.83
C ASP A 55 -5.79 12.61 7.79
N GLU A 56 -6.87 12.91 8.53
CA GLU A 56 -8.07 12.06 8.58
C GLU A 56 -8.74 11.83 7.22
N TYR A 57 -8.47 12.73 6.26
CA TYR A 57 -8.95 12.65 4.88
C TYR A 57 -8.29 11.53 4.07
N LEU A 58 -7.19 10.93 4.57
CA LEU A 58 -6.56 9.79 3.92
C LEU A 58 -7.51 8.58 3.93
N ASP A 59 -7.86 8.12 2.74
CA ASP A 59 -8.74 6.97 2.52
C ASP A 59 -7.95 5.76 2.01
N PHE A 60 -7.77 4.77 2.87
CA PHE A 60 -7.07 3.54 2.53
C PHE A 60 -7.88 2.65 1.56
N GLU A 61 -9.19 2.81 1.42
CA GLU A 61 -9.94 2.08 0.39
C GLU A 61 -9.58 2.57 -1.02
N GLU A 62 -9.25 3.86 -1.15
CA GLU A 62 -8.87 4.48 -2.41
C GLU A 62 -7.36 4.50 -2.68
N ALA A 63 -6.54 4.22 -1.66
CA ALA A 63 -5.09 4.28 -1.74
C ALA A 63 -4.48 3.25 -2.70
N VAL A 64 -3.58 3.70 -3.56
CA VAL A 64 -2.84 2.86 -4.52
C VAL A 64 -1.43 2.59 -4.02
N LYS A 65 -1.05 1.30 -3.94
CA LYS A 65 0.31 0.90 -3.54
C LYS A 65 1.30 1.01 -4.70
N VAL A 66 2.47 1.59 -4.44
CA VAL A 66 3.53 1.84 -5.44
C VAL A 66 4.92 1.50 -4.88
N LYS A 67 5.94 1.51 -5.74
CA LYS A 67 7.34 1.26 -5.37
C LYS A 67 8.28 2.25 -6.07
N PHE A 68 9.48 2.42 -5.52
CA PHE A 68 10.55 3.22 -6.11
C PHE A 68 11.23 2.57 -7.33
N SER A 69 11.14 1.25 -7.49
CA SER A 69 11.80 0.55 -8.59
C SER A 69 11.04 -0.69 -9.08
N PRO A 70 11.07 -0.98 -10.40
CA PRO A 70 10.50 -2.17 -10.99
C PRO A 70 11.53 -3.30 -11.19
N TYR A 71 12.74 -3.23 -10.62
CA TYR A 71 13.89 -4.10 -10.98
C TYR A 71 13.58 -5.60 -11.17
N ASN A 72 12.53 -6.13 -10.52
CA ASN A 72 12.16 -7.55 -10.58
C ASN A 72 10.84 -7.86 -11.35
N PHE A 73 10.22 -6.89 -12.03
CA PHE A 73 8.91 -7.06 -12.67
C PHE A 73 8.90 -6.71 -14.16
N LYS A 74 8.33 -7.62 -14.97
CA LYS A 74 8.22 -7.46 -16.43
C LYS A 74 7.08 -6.55 -16.88
N LYS A 75 6.02 -6.42 -16.06
CA LYS A 75 4.82 -5.63 -16.37
C LYS A 75 4.65 -4.57 -15.29
N TYR A 76 4.71 -3.30 -15.67
CA TYR A 76 4.51 -2.18 -14.76
C TYR A 76 3.99 -0.96 -15.52
N VAL A 77 3.31 -0.09 -14.79
CA VAL A 77 3.16 1.33 -15.17
C VAL A 77 4.08 2.16 -14.29
N ARG A 78 4.58 3.27 -14.86
CA ARG A 78 5.39 4.25 -14.14
C ARG A 78 4.89 5.66 -14.40
N PHE A 79 5.04 6.53 -13.41
CA PHE A 79 4.58 7.91 -13.45
C PHE A 79 5.46 8.79 -12.53
N PRO A 80 5.63 10.08 -12.85
CA PRO A 80 6.36 10.99 -11.98
C PRO A 80 5.58 11.22 -10.67
N ILE A 81 6.27 11.70 -9.63
CA ILE A 81 5.59 12.31 -8.49
C ILE A 81 4.79 13.51 -9.00
N PHE A 82 3.49 13.54 -8.73
CA PHE A 82 2.56 14.55 -9.26
C PHE A 82 1.66 15.18 -8.19
N THR A 83 1.60 14.59 -7.00
CA THR A 83 0.74 15.03 -5.89
C THR A 83 1.53 14.96 -4.57
N LYS A 84 1.09 15.73 -3.57
CA LYS A 84 1.62 15.68 -2.20
C LYS A 84 0.95 14.59 -1.36
N GLN A 85 -0.13 13.99 -1.87
CA GLN A 85 -0.88 12.90 -1.23
C GLN A 85 -0.20 11.54 -1.40
N ILE A 86 1.12 11.52 -1.21
CA ILE A 86 1.93 10.30 -1.27
C ILE A 86 2.64 10.16 0.07
N TYR A 87 2.36 9.05 0.73
CA TYR A 87 2.88 8.77 2.05
C TYR A 87 3.67 7.46 2.05
N VAL A 88 4.65 7.43 2.93
CA VAL A 88 5.51 6.29 3.20
C VAL A 88 5.16 5.76 4.59
N PHE A 89 5.05 4.44 4.69
CA PHE A 89 4.73 3.71 5.91
C PHE A 89 5.75 2.61 6.15
N ASP A 90 5.82 2.15 7.40
CA ASP A 90 6.62 0.99 7.76
C ASP A 90 5.93 -0.31 7.31
N LYS A 91 6.55 -1.00 6.35
CA LYS A 91 6.03 -2.26 5.82
C LYS A 91 6.21 -3.44 6.78
N GLU A 92 7.13 -3.36 7.74
CA GLU A 92 7.29 -4.41 8.76
C GLU A 92 5.99 -4.53 9.56
N ILE A 93 5.41 -3.38 9.94
CA ILE A 93 4.10 -3.33 10.64
C ILE A 93 2.97 -3.91 9.76
N THR A 94 2.99 -3.64 8.45
CA THR A 94 2.02 -4.25 7.53
C THR A 94 2.13 -5.78 7.51
N THR A 95 3.35 -6.30 7.62
CA THR A 95 3.61 -7.75 7.65
C THR A 95 3.11 -8.35 8.96
N ASP A 96 3.34 -7.67 10.08
CA ASP A 96 2.82 -8.08 11.39
C ASP A 96 1.28 -8.08 11.41
N LEU A 97 0.64 -7.04 10.84
CA LEU A 97 -0.82 -6.98 10.70
C LEU A 97 -1.36 -8.13 9.84
N PHE A 98 -0.65 -8.50 8.78
CA PHE A 98 -1.05 -9.59 7.88
C PHE A 98 -1.04 -10.96 8.59
N THR A 99 -0.22 -11.13 9.63
CA THR A 99 -0.20 -12.35 10.47
C THR A 99 -1.60 -12.65 11.03
N TYR A 100 -2.38 -11.63 11.40
CA TYR A 100 -3.76 -11.82 11.87
C TYR A 100 -4.69 -12.36 10.76
N ILE A 101 -4.54 -11.87 9.53
CA ILE A 101 -5.34 -12.34 8.38
C ILE A 101 -5.00 -13.79 8.04
N GLU A 102 -3.70 -14.13 8.01
CA GLU A 102 -3.25 -15.50 7.79
C GLU A 102 -3.74 -16.42 8.91
N ASN A 103 -3.73 -15.93 10.15
CA ASN A 103 -4.21 -16.68 11.30
C ASN A 103 -5.70 -17.01 11.22
N GLU A 104 -6.53 -16.01 10.93
CA GLU A 104 -7.98 -16.15 10.76
C GLU A 104 -8.27 -17.15 9.62
N TYR A 105 -7.53 -17.08 8.51
CA TYR A 105 -7.67 -18.02 7.40
C TYR A 105 -7.29 -19.48 7.77
N VAL A 106 -6.19 -19.67 8.51
CA VAL A 106 -5.77 -21.00 8.99
C VAL A 106 -6.76 -21.55 10.02
N GLU A 107 -7.32 -20.70 10.88
CA GLU A 107 -8.38 -21.10 11.81
C GLU A 107 -9.63 -21.56 11.06
N GLU A 108 -10.07 -20.83 10.04
CA GLU A 108 -11.24 -21.19 9.25
C GLU A 108 -11.07 -22.49 8.45
N MET A 109 -9.88 -22.72 7.89
CA MET A 109 -9.60 -23.93 7.10
C MET A 109 -9.31 -25.17 7.94
N ASP A 110 -8.49 -25.00 8.99
CA ASP A 110 -7.86 -26.10 9.71
C ASP A 110 -8.19 -26.13 11.21
N GLY A 111 -8.85 -25.10 11.77
CA GLY A 111 -9.15 -24.98 13.21
C GLY A 111 -7.90 -24.85 14.08
N ARG A 112 -6.81 -24.32 13.52
CA ARG A 112 -5.47 -24.29 14.15
C ARG A 112 -4.78 -22.92 14.06
N GLY A 113 -5.54 -21.85 13.88
CA GLY A 113 -5.00 -20.50 13.98
C GLY A 113 -4.36 -20.30 15.35
N PHE A 114 -3.08 -19.96 15.35
CA PHE A 114 -2.33 -19.63 16.56
C PHE A 114 -1.50 -18.35 16.39
N ILE A 115 -1.74 -17.37 17.26
CA ILE A 115 -0.91 -16.16 17.38
C ILE A 115 -0.06 -16.30 18.64
N GLU A 116 1.25 -16.05 18.51
CA GLU A 116 2.19 -16.23 19.60
C GLU A 116 1.85 -15.33 20.82
N PRO A 117 1.92 -15.86 22.06
CA PRO A 117 1.77 -15.05 23.25
C PRO A 117 2.78 -13.91 23.30
N GLY A 118 2.31 -12.69 23.49
CA GLY A 118 3.15 -11.48 23.49
C GLY A 118 3.28 -10.80 22.13
N PHE A 119 2.67 -11.35 21.08
CA PHE A 119 2.52 -10.63 19.81
C PHE A 119 1.65 -9.37 20.02
N PRO A 120 2.03 -8.21 19.46
CA PRO A 120 1.25 -6.98 19.63
C PRO A 120 -0.17 -7.11 19.05
N SER A 121 -1.15 -6.53 19.73
CA SER A 121 -2.55 -6.52 19.30
C SER A 121 -2.77 -5.81 17.96
N LYS A 122 -3.92 -6.09 17.30
CA LYS A 122 -4.34 -5.39 16.08
C LYS A 122 -4.39 -3.88 16.31
N GLU A 123 -4.95 -3.42 17.43
CA GLU A 123 -5.06 -2.01 17.79
C GLU A 123 -3.67 -1.36 17.96
N GLU A 124 -2.74 -2.00 18.66
CA GLU A 124 -1.39 -1.48 18.84
C GLU A 124 -0.61 -1.40 17.53
N LEU A 125 -0.72 -2.43 16.68
CA LEU A 125 -0.07 -2.43 15.37
C LEU A 125 -0.66 -1.36 14.44
N MET A 126 -1.99 -1.21 14.42
CA MET A 126 -2.64 -0.18 13.60
C MET A 126 -2.27 1.23 14.07
N GLN A 127 -2.15 1.45 15.39
CA GLN A 127 -1.66 2.72 15.93
C GLN A 127 -0.23 3.01 15.48
N LYS A 128 0.68 2.03 15.63
CA LYS A 128 2.07 2.16 15.16
C LYS A 128 2.16 2.39 13.65
N TYR A 129 1.30 1.71 12.87
CA TYR A 129 1.23 1.88 11.43
C TYR A 129 0.85 3.32 11.08
N TRP A 130 -0.21 3.85 11.71
CA TRP A 130 -0.63 5.24 11.52
C TRP A 130 0.47 6.23 11.89
N GLU A 131 1.11 6.03 13.05
CA GLU A 131 2.21 6.88 13.54
C GLU A 131 3.47 6.80 12.66
N SER A 132 3.65 5.72 11.89
CA SER A 132 4.76 5.58 10.94
C SER A 132 4.60 6.41 9.66
N ARG A 133 3.43 7.03 9.43
CA ARG A 133 3.15 7.77 8.21
C ARG A 133 4.09 8.97 8.06
N MET A 134 4.69 9.10 6.89
CA MET A 134 5.58 10.20 6.53
C MET A 134 5.27 10.67 5.11
N HIS A 135 5.26 11.98 4.86
CA HIS A 135 5.15 12.46 3.48
C HIS A 135 6.34 11.97 2.65
N LEU A 136 6.09 11.68 1.38
CA LEU A 136 7.13 11.17 0.49
C LEU A 136 8.32 12.13 0.39
N ASP A 137 8.09 13.44 0.33
CA ASP A 137 9.16 14.42 0.22
C ASP A 137 10.07 14.40 1.45
N ASP A 138 9.49 14.41 2.66
CA ASP A 138 10.23 14.31 3.91
C ASP A 138 11.04 13.01 3.95
N TYR A 139 10.43 11.90 3.54
CA TYR A 139 11.12 10.61 3.46
C TYR A 139 12.31 10.67 2.50
N LEU A 140 12.20 11.36 1.36
CA LEU A 140 13.27 11.50 0.37
C LEU A 140 14.40 12.42 0.81
N ASP A 141 14.12 13.41 1.65
CA ASP A 141 15.11 14.36 2.15
C ASP A 141 15.95 13.81 3.31
N LEU A 142 15.51 12.73 3.97
CA LEU A 142 16.28 12.09 5.04
C LEU A 142 17.60 11.47 4.55
N ASP A 143 18.72 11.84 5.19
CA ASP A 143 20.04 11.24 4.94
C ASP A 143 20.06 9.73 5.22
N LYS A 144 19.34 9.31 6.27
CA LYS A 144 19.18 7.90 6.64
C LYS A 144 17.70 7.53 6.61
N LYS A 145 17.34 6.68 5.64
CA LYS A 145 15.96 6.19 5.51
C LYS A 145 15.59 5.32 6.71
N PRO A 146 14.45 5.59 7.40
CA PRO A 146 14.05 4.83 8.58
C PRO A 146 13.58 3.42 8.22
N TYR A 147 13.03 3.23 7.03
CA TYR A 147 12.49 1.96 6.55
C TYR A 147 13.32 1.43 5.38
N GLN A 148 13.81 0.18 5.49
CA GLN A 148 14.59 -0.45 4.42
C GLN A 148 13.72 -0.88 3.23
N ASP A 149 12.53 -1.41 3.48
CA ASP A 149 11.52 -1.72 2.45
C ASP A 149 10.21 -0.99 2.76
N PRO A 150 10.09 0.30 2.42
CA PRO A 150 8.89 1.07 2.71
C PRO A 150 7.65 0.53 1.98
N GLU A 151 6.50 0.72 2.60
CA GLU A 151 5.22 0.75 1.90
C GLU A 151 4.95 2.18 1.44
N ILE A 152 4.60 2.36 0.17
CA ILE A 152 4.34 3.68 -0.41
C ILE A 152 2.93 3.67 -0.96
N LEU A 153 2.11 4.61 -0.50
CA LEU A 153 0.71 4.74 -0.88
C LEU A 153 0.46 6.11 -1.52
N VAL A 154 -0.26 6.11 -2.63
CA VAL A 154 -0.80 7.31 -3.28
C VAL A 154 -2.29 7.37 -2.96
N PHE A 155 -2.74 8.41 -2.26
CA PHE A 155 -4.14 8.60 -1.87
C PHE A 155 -4.95 9.38 -2.92
N GLU A 156 -4.56 9.23 -4.19
CA GLU A 156 -5.19 9.90 -5.32
C GLU A 156 -5.11 9.01 -6.57
N SER A 157 -6.13 9.08 -7.42
CA SER A 157 -6.11 8.39 -8.71
C SER A 157 -4.99 8.91 -9.60
N ILE A 158 -4.20 8.02 -10.19
CA ILE A 158 -3.13 8.40 -11.12
C ILE A 158 -3.68 8.40 -12.56
N PRO A 159 -3.82 9.58 -13.21
CA PRO A 159 -4.35 9.67 -14.55
C PRO A 159 -3.39 9.13 -15.61
N ILE A 160 -3.96 8.64 -16.71
CA ILE A 160 -3.24 8.01 -17.83
C ILE A 160 -2.23 8.97 -18.47
N SER A 161 -2.55 10.27 -18.50
CA SER A 161 -1.69 11.31 -19.08
C SER A 161 -0.31 11.39 -18.41
N LEU A 162 -0.16 10.87 -17.19
CA LEU A 162 1.12 10.83 -16.47
C LEU A 162 1.93 9.56 -16.76
N TYR A 163 1.35 8.57 -17.44
CA TYR A 163 2.03 7.31 -17.71
C TYR A 163 3.12 7.48 -18.74
N GLN A 164 4.28 6.97 -18.39
CA GLN A 164 5.38 6.85 -19.34
C GLN A 164 5.46 5.39 -19.78
N VAL A 165 4.67 5.05 -20.80
CA VAL A 165 4.69 3.74 -21.45
C VAL A 165 5.94 3.66 -22.32
N PHE A 166 6.72 2.58 -22.19
CA PHE A 166 7.72 2.24 -23.19
C PHE A 166 7.03 1.50 -24.33
N LYS A 167 7.28 1.95 -25.56
CA LYS A 167 7.02 1.17 -26.78
C LYS A 167 7.91 -0.07 -26.81
#